data_AF-A0A493SSA6-F1
#
_entry.id   AF-A0A493SSA6-F1
#
_cell.length_a   1.000
_cell.length_b   1.000
_cell.length_c   1.000
_cell.angle_alpha   90.00
_cell.angle_beta   90.00
_cell.angle_gamma   90.00
#
_symmetry.space_group_name_H-M   'P 1'
#
loop_
_entity.id
_entity.type
_entity.pdbx_description
1 polymer ?
#
loop_
_entity_poly.entity_id
_entity_poly.type
_entity_poly.pdbx_seq_one_letter_code
_entity_poly.pdbx_strand_id
1 'polypeptide(L)'
;VFVILLYAEVFSQHLDNFSNLIGKKYKKAIFRQYTDGTFTKRLENPRPKETGILGPTIRAQLNDKVHFKNLASRPYSLHAHGLFYEKSSEGSTYDDESTTWFKEDDKVQRCT
;
A
#
# COMPACT_ATOMS: atom_id res chain seq x y z
N VAL A 1 1.77 13.21 1.91
CA VAL A 1 0.66 12.22 1.87
C VAL A 1 1.00 11.02 2.75
N PHE A 2 0.11 10.59 3.64
CA PHE A 2 0.37 9.50 4.59
C PHE A 2 -0.45 8.27 4.24
N VAL A 3 0.21 7.13 4.02
CA VAL A 3 -0.43 5.89 3.56
C VAL A 3 0.01 4.70 4.42
N ILE A 4 -0.96 3.90 4.85
CA ILE A 4 -0.72 2.61 5.51
C ILE A 4 -1.16 1.47 4.61
N LEU A 5 -0.35 0.41 4.54
CA LEU A 5 -0.78 -0.90 4.07
C LEU A 5 -1.23 -1.78 5.25
N LEU A 6 -2.47 -2.25 5.21
CA LEU A 6 -3.05 -3.13 6.26
C LEU A 6 -3.98 -4.18 5.65
N TYR A 7 -4.28 -5.24 6.41
CA TYR A 7 -5.24 -6.25 5.95
C TYR A 7 -6.69 -5.79 6.11
N ALA A 8 -7.51 -6.04 5.09
CA ALA A 8 -8.95 -6.04 5.23
C ALA A 8 -9.60 -7.18 4.45
N GLU A 9 -10.88 -7.37 4.73
CA GLU A 9 -11.71 -8.37 4.09
C GLU A 9 -12.37 -7.77 2.85
N VAL A 10 -12.27 -8.49 1.74
CA VAL A 10 -12.80 -8.09 0.43
C VAL A 10 -13.72 -9.20 -0.06
N PHE A 11 -14.87 -8.80 -0.60
CA PHE A 11 -15.88 -9.71 -1.12
C PHE A 11 -15.84 -9.77 -2.65
N SER A 12 -15.79 -10.98 -3.19
CA SER A 12 -15.98 -11.26 -4.62
C SER A 12 -17.48 -11.31 -4.95
N GLN A 13 -17.86 -10.74 -6.10
CA GLN A 13 -19.25 -10.70 -6.55
C GLN A 13 -19.68 -12.00 -7.26
N HIS A 14 -18.73 -12.78 -7.78
CA HIS A 14 -19.00 -13.84 -8.77
C HIS A 14 -18.65 -15.27 -8.31
N LEU A 15 -18.47 -15.52 -7.01
CA LEU A 15 -18.04 -16.84 -6.51
C LEU A 15 -19.03 -17.44 -5.53
N ASP A 16 -19.62 -18.59 -5.81
CA ASP A 16 -20.50 -19.23 -4.84
C ASP A 16 -19.74 -19.95 -3.73
N ASN A 17 -20.35 -20.04 -2.54
CA ASN A 17 -19.77 -20.70 -1.38
C ASN A 17 -20.07 -22.20 -1.44
N PHE A 18 -19.24 -22.95 -2.17
CA PHE A 18 -19.23 -24.41 -2.12
C PHE A 18 -18.26 -24.91 -1.04
N SER A 19 -18.51 -26.09 -0.46
CA SER A 19 -17.76 -26.64 0.68
C SER A 19 -16.24 -26.77 0.46
N ASN A 20 -15.81 -26.91 -0.80
CA ASN A 20 -14.41 -27.07 -1.18
C ASN A 20 -13.78 -25.79 -1.75
N LEU A 21 -14.49 -24.66 -1.73
CA LEU A 21 -13.99 -23.36 -2.21
C LEU A 21 -13.79 -22.40 -1.04
N ILE A 22 -12.84 -21.46 -1.19
CA ILE A 22 -12.58 -20.39 -0.21
C ILE A 22 -13.82 -19.49 -0.03
N GLY A 23 -14.69 -19.41 -1.04
CA GLY A 23 -15.92 -18.61 -1.03
C GLY A 23 -15.68 -17.15 -1.42
N LYS A 24 -16.64 -16.27 -1.10
CA LYS A 24 -16.62 -14.85 -1.53
C LYS A 24 -15.61 -13.99 -0.79
N LYS A 25 -15.11 -14.40 0.38
CA LYS A 25 -14.43 -13.50 1.32
C LYS A 25 -12.92 -13.75 1.37
N TYR A 26 -12.14 -12.73 1.01
CA TYR A 26 -10.69 -12.82 0.93
C TYR A 26 -10.01 -11.78 1.82
N LYS A 27 -8.98 -12.19 2.55
CA LYS A 27 -8.08 -11.28 3.27
C LYS A 27 -7.06 -10.70 2.28
N LYS A 28 -7.05 -9.38 2.11
CA LYS A 28 -6.13 -8.67 1.19
C LYS A 28 -5.40 -7.55 1.92
N ALA A 29 -4.13 -7.31 1.58
CA ALA A 29 -3.40 -6.13 2.02
C ALA A 29 -3.75 -4.95 1.10
N ILE A 30 -4.12 -3.80 1.68
CA ILE A 30 -4.65 -2.66 0.94
C ILE A 30 -4.14 -1.34 1.50
N PHE A 31 -3.91 -0.39 0.60
CA PHE A 31 -3.46 0.94 0.96
C PHE A 31 -4.61 1.80 1.47
N ARG A 32 -4.33 2.59 2.51
CA ARG A 32 -5.27 3.47 3.21
C ARG A 32 -4.62 4.81 3.53
N GLN A 33 -5.30 5.91 3.27
CA GLN A 33 -4.80 7.25 3.57
C GLN A 33 -5.10 7.65 5.01
N TYR A 34 -4.15 8.36 5.62
CA TYR A 34 -4.23 8.92 6.96
C TYR A 34 -4.04 10.44 6.90
N THR A 35 -4.52 11.12 7.94
CA THR A 35 -4.49 12.59 8.02
C THR A 35 -3.07 13.13 8.17
N ASP A 36 -2.23 12.41 8.90
CA ASP A 36 -0.90 12.85 9.31
C ASP A 36 0.03 11.67 9.62
N GLY A 37 1.28 11.98 9.97
CA GLY A 37 2.34 11.02 10.28
C GLY A 37 2.18 10.27 11.59
N THR A 38 1.17 10.58 12.41
CA THR A 38 0.86 9.77 13.61
C THR A 38 0.14 8.48 13.22
N PHE A 39 -0.45 8.41 12.02
CA PHE A 39 -1.15 7.24 11.53
C PHE A 39 -2.31 6.78 12.42
N THR A 40 -2.88 7.69 13.22
CA THR A 40 -3.97 7.41 14.16
C THR A 40 -5.33 7.58 13.53
N LYS A 41 -5.54 8.69 12.80
CA LYS A 41 -6.81 9.03 12.17
C LYS A 41 -6.76 8.74 10.67
N ARG A 42 -7.66 7.85 10.23
CA ARG A 42 -7.87 7.62 8.80
C ARG A 42 -8.44 8.88 8.17
N LEU A 43 -7.93 9.24 7.00
CA LEU A 43 -8.60 10.23 6.18
C LEU A 43 -9.83 9.54 5.60
N GLU A 44 -10.98 9.73 6.25
CA GLU A 44 -12.26 9.24 5.78
C GLU A 44 -12.64 10.01 4.52
N ASN A 45 -12.14 9.53 3.39
CA ASN A 45 -12.82 9.74 2.14
C ASN A 45 -13.87 8.63 2.07
N PRO A 46 -15.18 8.93 1.97
CA PRO A 46 -16.16 7.89 1.66
C PRO A 46 -15.66 7.27 0.36
N ARG A 47 -15.14 6.03 0.42
CA ARG A 47 -14.65 5.38 -0.78
C ARG A 47 -15.83 5.39 -1.74
N PRO A 48 -15.69 6.03 -2.91
CA PRO A 48 -16.68 5.86 -3.94
C PRO A 48 -16.86 4.36 -4.12
N LYS A 49 -18.10 3.87 -4.15
CA LYS A 49 -18.36 2.41 -4.31
C LYS A 49 -17.62 1.89 -5.55
N GLU A 50 -17.40 2.77 -6.53
CA GLU A 50 -16.66 2.55 -7.77
C GLU A 50 -15.17 2.23 -7.54
N THR A 51 -14.52 2.78 -6.52
CA THR A 51 -13.07 2.60 -6.29
C THR A 51 -12.73 1.24 -5.64
N GLY A 52 -13.70 0.61 -4.97
CA GLY A 52 -13.57 -0.73 -4.42
C GLY A 52 -12.33 -0.94 -3.53
N ILE A 53 -11.41 -1.81 -3.99
CA ILE A 53 -10.20 -2.22 -3.25
C ILE A 53 -8.98 -1.34 -3.52
N LEU A 54 -9.06 -0.42 -4.49
CA LEU A 54 -7.93 0.40 -4.87
C LEU A 54 -7.49 1.29 -3.70
N GLY A 55 -6.19 1.62 -3.69
CA GLY A 55 -5.61 2.55 -2.74
C GLY A 55 -6.13 3.97 -2.92
N PRO A 56 -5.74 4.90 -2.02
CA PRO A 56 -6.09 6.31 -2.18
C PRO A 56 -5.46 6.89 -3.45
N THR A 57 -6.17 7.80 -4.11
CA THR A 57 -5.57 8.61 -5.18
C THR A 57 -4.56 9.57 -4.56
N ILE A 58 -3.29 9.41 -4.92
CA ILE A 58 -2.21 10.31 -4.50
C ILE A 58 -2.15 11.44 -5.51
N ARG A 59 -2.37 12.68 -5.05
CA ARG A 59 -2.10 13.90 -5.80
C ARG A 59 -1.01 14.65 -5.07
N ALA A 60 0.05 15.01 -5.77
CA ALA A 60 1.24 15.61 -5.21
C ALA A 60 1.78 16.67 -6.18
N GLN A 61 2.37 17.72 -5.62
CA GLN A 61 3.11 18.75 -6.34
C GLN A 61 4.63 18.53 -6.16
N LEU A 62 5.44 19.38 -6.81
CA LEU A 62 6.88 19.36 -6.62
C LEU A 62 7.21 19.61 -5.13
N ASN A 63 8.08 18.77 -4.57
CA ASN A 63 8.51 18.77 -3.16
C ASN A 63 7.53 18.15 -2.14
N ASP A 64 6.39 17.62 -2.57
CA ASP A 64 5.55 16.83 -1.69
C ASP A 64 6.18 15.48 -1.36
N LYS A 65 6.02 15.03 -0.12
CA LYS A 65 6.53 13.73 0.35
C LYS A 65 5.40 12.74 0.59
N VAL A 66 5.62 11.48 0.20
CA VAL A 66 4.75 10.37 0.54
C VAL A 66 5.39 9.59 1.68
N HIS A 67 4.62 9.40 2.76
CA HIS A 67 5.03 8.64 3.93
C HIS A 67 4.27 7.32 3.94
N PHE A 68 5.02 6.22 3.93
CA PHE A 68 4.48 4.88 3.90
C PHE A 68 4.74 4.14 5.22
N LYS A 69 3.73 3.42 5.71
CA LYS A 69 3.85 2.53 6.87
C LYS A 69 3.23 1.17 6.57
N ASN A 70 3.96 0.10 6.87
CA ASN A 70 3.48 -1.27 6.65
C ASN A 70 2.96 -1.90 7.95
N LEU A 71 1.64 -2.13 8.03
CA LEU A 71 0.99 -2.89 9.11
C LEU A 71 0.53 -4.28 8.65
N ALA A 72 0.91 -4.73 7.46
CA ALA A 72 0.71 -6.10 7.02
C ALA A 72 1.74 -7.04 7.66
N SER A 73 1.59 -8.35 7.48
CA SER A 73 2.49 -9.35 8.09
C SER A 73 3.71 -9.67 7.24
N ARG A 74 3.70 -9.25 5.97
CA ARG A 74 4.78 -9.46 5.01
C ARG A 74 5.47 -8.13 4.72
N PRO A 75 6.75 -8.13 4.30
CA PRO A 75 7.39 -6.95 3.76
C PRO A 75 6.66 -6.48 2.49
N TYR A 76 6.52 -5.17 2.35
CA TYR A 76 5.92 -4.52 1.18
C TYR A 76 6.66 -3.21 0.88
N SER A 77 6.49 -2.68 -0.32
CA SER A 77 7.09 -1.43 -0.77
C SER A 77 6.06 -0.58 -1.52
N LEU A 78 6.48 0.60 -1.97
CA LEU A 78 5.71 1.50 -2.82
C LEU A 78 6.55 1.88 -4.03
N HIS A 79 6.13 1.45 -5.22
CA HIS A 79 6.76 1.81 -6.49
C HIS A 79 5.85 2.77 -7.26
N ALA A 80 6.38 3.93 -7.66
CA ALA A 80 5.64 4.94 -8.38
C ALA A 80 5.93 4.87 -9.88
N HIS A 81 4.90 5.05 -10.71
CA HIS A 81 5.04 5.16 -12.16
C HIS A 81 4.89 6.61 -12.61
N GLY A 82 5.65 7.00 -13.64
CA GLY A 82 5.53 8.32 -14.28
C GLY A 82 6.10 9.49 -13.47
N LEU A 83 6.99 9.21 -12.53
CA LEU A 83 7.73 10.21 -11.75
C LEU A 83 9.23 9.94 -11.84
N PHE A 84 10.03 10.99 -11.64
CA PHE A 84 11.46 10.84 -11.39
C PHE A 84 11.67 10.67 -9.88
N TYR A 85 12.45 9.66 -9.50
CA TYR A 85 12.82 9.36 -8.12
C TYR A 85 14.28 8.92 -8.07
N GLU A 86 14.90 9.07 -6.91
CA GLU A 86 16.22 8.49 -6.62
C GLU A 86 16.10 7.00 -6.33
N LYS A 87 17.22 6.28 -6.36
CA LYS A 87 17.25 4.84 -6.09
C LYS A 87 16.65 4.45 -4.73
N SER A 88 16.85 5.28 -3.70
CA SER A 88 16.28 5.11 -2.35
C SER A 88 14.78 5.47 -2.26
N SER A 89 14.09 5.61 -3.39
CA SER A 89 12.66 5.91 -3.48
C SER A 89 11.98 5.17 -4.62
N GLU A 90 12.62 4.12 -5.13
CA GLU A 90 12.09 3.27 -6.20
C GLU A 90 11.12 2.22 -5.66
N GLY A 91 11.43 1.60 -4.51
CA GLY A 91 10.58 0.60 -3.87
C GLY A 91 10.48 -0.71 -4.66
N SER A 92 11.54 -1.12 -5.36
CA SER A 92 11.55 -2.36 -6.16
C SER A 92 12.84 -3.14 -5.95
N THR A 93 12.73 -4.36 -5.44
CA THR A 93 13.88 -5.24 -5.25
C THR A 93 14.32 -5.91 -6.55
N TYR A 94 15.53 -5.61 -7.02
CA TYR A 94 16.22 -6.37 -8.07
C TYR A 94 17.74 -6.18 -7.95
N ASP A 95 18.50 -6.88 -8.80
CA ASP A 95 19.96 -6.72 -8.87
C ASP A 95 20.29 -5.50 -9.74
N ASP A 96 20.67 -4.42 -9.07
CA ASP A 96 20.89 -3.09 -9.65
C ASP A 96 22.22 -2.46 -9.22
N GLU A 97 23.10 -3.26 -8.60
CA GLU A 97 24.40 -2.86 -8.06
C GLU A 97 24.36 -1.75 -6.99
N SER A 98 23.17 -1.35 -6.52
CA SER A 98 23.05 -0.33 -5.50
C SER A 98 23.43 -0.87 -4.11
N THR A 99 24.01 0.00 -3.30
CA THR A 99 24.42 -0.29 -1.93
C THR A 99 23.22 -0.46 -0.99
N THR A 100 23.43 -1.09 0.16
CA THR A 100 22.35 -1.44 1.12
C THR A 100 21.47 -0.27 1.53
N TRP A 101 22.04 0.93 1.68
CA TRP A 101 21.28 2.13 2.08
C TRP A 101 20.24 2.58 1.03
N PHE A 102 20.45 2.24 -0.25
CA PHE A 102 19.50 2.51 -1.33
C PHE A 102 18.39 1.46 -1.41
N LYS A 103 18.43 0.41 -0.60
CA LYS A 103 17.49 -0.74 -0.66
C LYS A 103 16.52 -0.79 0.51
N GLU A 104 16.52 0.22 1.38
CA GLU A 104 15.65 0.26 2.56
C GLU A 104 14.17 0.43 2.19
N ASP A 105 13.88 1.12 1.09
CA ASP A 105 12.54 1.34 0.54
C ASP A 105 12.00 0.13 -0.24
N ASP A 106 12.87 -0.74 -0.74
CA ASP A 106 12.51 -1.94 -1.52
C ASP A 106 11.72 -2.97 -0.70
N LYS A 107 11.94 -3.04 0.61
CA LYS A 107 11.31 -4.02 1.51
C LYS A 107 11.04 -3.42 2.89
N VAL A 108 9.99 -2.62 2.99
CA VAL A 108 9.55 -2.06 4.27
C VAL A 108 8.95 -3.15 5.15
N GLN A 109 9.63 -3.43 6.26
CA GLN A 109 9.23 -4.43 7.24
C GLN A 109 7.92 -4.05 7.94
N ARG A 110 7.27 -5.03 8.58
CA ARG A 110 6.11 -4.78 9.43
C ARG A 110 6.51 -3.86 10.58
N CYS A 111 5.75 -2.78 10.77
CA CYS A 111 5.81 -2.01 12.00
C CYS A 111 5.01 -2.70 13.10
N THR A 112 5.65 -2.94 14.25
CA THR A 112 5.00 -3.35 15.50
C THR A 112 4.37 -2.18 16.22
#